data_AF-A0A553KC49-F1
#
_entry.id   AF-A0A553KC49-F1
#
_cell.length_a   1.000
_cell.length_b   1.000
_cell.length_c   1.000
_cell.angle_alpha   90.00
_cell.angle_beta   90.00
_cell.angle_gamma   90.00
#
_symmetry.space_group_name_H-M   'P 1'
#
loop_
_entity.id
_entity.type
_entity.pdbx_description
1 polymer ?
#
loop_
_entity_poly.entity_id
_entity_poly.type
_entity_poly.pdbx_seq_one_letter_code
_entity_poly.pdbx_strand_id
1 'polypeptide(L)'
;MNPMKESIRFYTRHIEALLLLSGVILFPFLLVHNFTINYVNFLAALTGAPIVSSFYNLFLLLLFLTVVQIVFAQYVISELEGEERPLRHAFRTFFETAFSVFLFGIVYVLAVCFGLMLFVVPGVVLLILFYLTPFLVVLKKRSPWKCMRAAYELGKRHFVPLLGLILLASAVQWLISLAGLVSVTYITTSFGAVFFTQLLLTVLVFPFLAVMFTMYTYKWSEESVHRASADAAAAVEG
;
A
#
# COMPACT_ATOMS: atom_id res chain seq x y z
N MET A 1 -9.56 7.06 -19.58
CA MET A 1 -8.21 6.61 -19.18
C MET A 1 -8.24 5.15 -18.73
N ASN A 2 -7.41 4.26 -19.29
CA ASN A 2 -7.28 2.88 -18.81
C ASN A 2 -6.16 2.83 -17.75
N PRO A 3 -6.48 2.79 -16.44
CA PRO A 3 -5.50 2.96 -15.36
C PRO A 3 -4.41 1.87 -15.34
N MET A 4 -4.70 0.68 -15.85
CA MET A 4 -3.72 -0.40 -15.92
C MET A 4 -2.63 -0.13 -16.97
N LYS A 5 -3.00 0.38 -18.15
CA LYS A 5 -2.02 0.72 -19.19
C LYS A 5 -1.18 1.93 -18.79
N GLU A 6 -1.83 2.91 -18.15
CA GLU A 6 -1.16 4.13 -17.70
C GLU A 6 -0.18 3.86 -16.56
N SER A 7 -0.55 3.00 -15.60
CA SER A 7 0.36 2.61 -14.51
C SER A 7 1.61 1.89 -15.02
N ILE A 8 1.49 1.01 -16.03
CA ILE A 8 2.65 0.36 -16.66
C ILE A 8 3.54 1.41 -17.35
N ARG A 9 2.95 2.29 -18.17
CA ARG A 9 3.70 3.34 -18.87
C ARG A 9 4.39 4.30 -17.91
N PHE A 10 3.70 4.67 -16.82
CA PHE A 10 4.26 5.53 -15.79
C PHE A 10 5.43 4.84 -15.09
N TYR A 11 5.26 3.58 -14.70
CA TYR A 11 6.30 2.81 -14.05
C TYR A 11 7.55 2.67 -14.92
N THR A 12 7.41 2.34 -16.21
CA THR A 12 8.57 2.19 -17.11
C THR A 12 9.27 3.51 -17.39
N ARG A 13 8.54 4.62 -17.45
CA ARG A 13 9.11 5.95 -17.68
C ARG A 13 9.83 6.52 -16.46
N HIS A 14 9.38 6.19 -15.25
CA HIS A 14 9.89 6.76 -14.00
C HIS A 14 10.52 5.71 -13.08
N ILE A 15 11.01 4.60 -13.64
CA ILE A 15 11.54 3.47 -12.86
C ILE A 15 12.71 3.90 -11.95
N GLU A 16 13.59 4.79 -12.42
CA GLU A 16 14.73 5.27 -11.63
C GLU A 16 14.29 5.99 -10.37
N ALA A 17 13.36 6.95 -10.49
CA ALA A 17 12.81 7.68 -9.37
C ALA A 17 12.08 6.76 -8.39
N LEU A 18 11.28 5.81 -8.90
CA LEU A 18 10.57 4.84 -8.08
C LEU A 18 11.52 3.89 -7.34
N LEU A 19 12.59 3.43 -8.00
CA LEU A 19 13.62 2.59 -7.36
C LEU A 19 14.43 3.36 -6.32
N LEU A 20 14.71 4.65 -6.54
CA LEU A 20 15.33 5.51 -5.54
C LEU A 20 14.44 5.63 -4.29
N LEU A 21 13.13 5.88 -4.47
CA LEU A 21 12.17 5.88 -3.37
C LEU A 21 12.11 4.53 -2.65
N SER A 22 12.11 3.43 -3.40
CA SER A 22 12.15 2.09 -2.82
C SER A 22 13.44 1.81 -2.05
N GLY A 23 14.60 2.19 -2.59
CA GLY A 23 15.89 1.97 -1.93
C GLY A 23 16.06 2.79 -0.65
N VAL A 24 15.55 4.03 -0.63
CA VAL A 24 15.73 4.96 0.50
C VAL A 24 14.66 4.77 1.57
N ILE A 25 13.42 4.49 1.20
CA ILE A 25 12.30 4.37 2.15
C ILE A 25 11.91 2.90 2.35
N LEU A 26 11.47 2.22 1.29
CA LEU A 26 10.91 0.88 1.42
C LEU A 26 11.94 -0.14 1.94
N PHE A 27 13.17 -0.12 1.44
CA PHE A 27 14.18 -1.11 1.78
C PHE A 27 14.58 -1.08 3.26
N PRO A 28 14.88 0.08 3.89
CA PRO A 28 15.09 0.14 5.34
C PRO A 28 13.88 -0.36 6.14
N PHE A 29 12.66 -0.01 5.74
CA PHE A 29 11.44 -0.51 6.37
C PHE A 29 11.33 -2.03 6.29
N LEU A 30 11.63 -2.62 5.12
CA LEU A 30 11.62 -4.07 4.94
C LEU A 30 12.70 -4.76 5.77
N LEU A 31 13.90 -4.17 5.90
CA LEU A 31 14.94 -4.70 6.78
C LEU A 31 14.46 -4.71 8.23
N VAL A 32 13.99 -3.57 8.75
CA VAL A 32 13.48 -3.45 10.12
C VAL A 32 12.35 -4.46 10.37
N HIS A 33 11.41 -4.59 9.44
CA HIS A 33 10.33 -5.56 9.52
C HIS A 33 10.87 -6.98 9.66
N ASN A 34 11.76 -7.39 8.74
CA ASN A 34 12.29 -8.74 8.73
C ASN A 34 13.13 -9.05 9.97
N PHE A 35 14.00 -8.15 10.41
CA PHE A 35 14.77 -8.35 11.64
C PHE A 35 13.84 -8.51 12.85
N THR A 36 12.81 -7.66 12.96
CA THR A 36 11.83 -7.72 14.05
C THR A 36 11.06 -9.05 14.03
N ILE A 37 10.57 -9.47 12.87
CA ILE A 37 9.78 -10.71 12.75
C ILE A 37 10.63 -11.96 12.96
N ASN A 38 11.88 -11.98 12.51
CA ASN A 38 12.79 -13.09 12.82
C ASN A 38 13.04 -13.21 14.32
N TYR A 39 13.23 -12.09 15.02
CA TYR A 39 13.39 -12.08 16.48
C TYR A 39 12.12 -12.56 17.20
N VAL A 40 10.94 -12.07 16.80
CA VAL A 40 9.65 -12.50 17.37
C VAL A 40 9.39 -13.98 17.08
N ASN A 41 9.70 -14.47 15.89
CA ASN A 41 9.57 -15.89 15.54
C ASN A 41 10.48 -16.77 16.39
N PHE A 42 11.72 -16.33 16.66
CA PHE A 42 12.63 -17.04 17.55
C PHE A 42 12.06 -17.15 18.97
N LEU A 43 11.56 -16.05 19.53
CA LEU A 43 10.91 -16.07 20.85
C LEU A 43 9.66 -16.96 20.87
N ALA A 44 8.81 -16.85 19.85
CA ALA A 44 7.59 -17.65 19.74
C ALA A 44 7.87 -19.15 19.61
N ALA A 45 8.99 -19.53 18.97
CA ALA A 45 9.44 -20.92 18.91
C ALA A 45 9.87 -21.44 20.28
N LEU A 46 10.50 -20.60 21.11
CA LEU A 46 10.88 -20.96 22.48
C LEU A 46 9.68 -21.07 23.43
N THR A 47 8.70 -20.17 23.29
CA THR A 47 7.52 -20.11 24.18
C THR A 47 6.34 -20.95 23.69
N GLY A 48 6.42 -21.56 22.50
CA GLY A 48 5.34 -22.34 21.91
C GLY A 48 4.12 -21.52 21.46
N ALA A 49 4.31 -20.25 21.08
CA ALA A 49 3.22 -19.31 20.78
C ALA A 49 3.22 -18.80 19.32
N PRO A 50 3.09 -19.69 18.30
CA PRO A 50 3.20 -19.32 16.87
C PRO A 50 2.09 -18.37 16.39
N ILE A 51 0.95 -18.34 17.08
CA ILE A 51 -0.16 -17.42 16.79
C ILE A 51 0.27 -15.97 17.05
N VAL A 52 1.04 -15.74 18.13
CA VAL A 52 1.53 -14.40 18.49
C VAL A 52 2.47 -13.89 17.41
N SER A 53 3.42 -14.71 16.95
CA SER A 53 4.34 -14.27 15.89
C SER A 53 3.63 -14.01 14.57
N SER A 54 2.63 -14.82 14.21
CA SER A 54 1.80 -14.60 13.03
C SER A 54 1.03 -13.28 13.11
N PHE A 55 0.47 -12.95 14.28
CA PHE A 55 -0.20 -11.67 14.52
C PHE A 55 0.77 -10.49 14.35
N TYR A 56 1.95 -10.55 14.98
CA TYR A 56 2.96 -9.49 14.86
C TYR A 56 3.43 -9.31 13.41
N ASN A 57 3.62 -10.40 12.67
CA ASN A 57 4.00 -10.37 11.26
C ASN A 57 2.95 -9.62 10.43
N LEU A 58 1.69 -10.02 10.53
CA LEU A 58 0.60 -9.37 9.81
C LEU A 58 0.44 -7.89 10.21
N PHE A 59 0.49 -7.61 11.51
CA PHE A 59 0.36 -6.27 12.05
C PHE A 59 1.46 -5.35 11.53
N LEU A 60 2.73 -5.74 11.68
CA LEU A 60 3.86 -4.91 11.24
C LEU A 60 3.88 -4.74 9.72
N LEU A 61 3.55 -5.80 8.97
CA LEU A 61 3.48 -5.72 7.52
C LEU A 61 2.43 -4.69 7.08
N LEU A 62 1.18 -4.82 7.52
CA LEU A 62 0.10 -3.91 7.13
C LEU A 62 0.37 -2.46 7.59
N LEU A 63 0.95 -2.29 8.78
CA LEU A 63 1.32 -0.97 9.29
C LEU A 63 2.35 -0.30 8.40
N PHE A 64 3.42 -1.02 8.05
CA PHE A 64 4.48 -0.50 7.19
C PHE A 64 3.98 -0.24 5.78
N LEU A 65 3.16 -1.14 5.22
CA LEU A 65 2.54 -0.94 3.92
C LEU A 65 1.71 0.35 3.88
N THR A 66 0.91 0.61 4.91
CA THR A 66 0.07 1.82 5.00
C THR A 66 0.91 3.10 4.96
N VAL A 67 2.06 3.12 5.65
CA VAL A 67 2.93 4.29 5.72
C VAL A 67 3.76 4.46 4.46
N VAL A 68 4.35 3.37 3.95
CA VAL A 68 5.26 3.42 2.81
C VAL A 68 4.52 3.77 1.51
N GLN A 69 3.24 3.42 1.37
CA GLN A 69 2.45 3.80 0.18
C GLN A 69 2.36 5.32 -0.05
N ILE A 70 2.47 6.15 1.00
CA ILE A 70 2.36 7.62 0.91
C ILE A 70 3.39 8.20 -0.05
N VAL A 71 4.65 7.76 0.03
CA VAL A 71 5.74 8.35 -0.76
C VAL A 71 5.54 8.09 -2.24
N PHE A 72 5.12 6.88 -2.60
CA PHE A 72 4.84 6.49 -3.98
C PHE A 72 3.59 7.18 -4.51
N ALA A 73 2.54 7.27 -3.69
CA ALA A 73 1.32 7.99 -4.05
C ALA A 73 1.60 9.47 -4.33
N GLN A 74 2.39 10.12 -3.47
CA GLN A 74 2.75 11.53 -3.65
C GLN A 74 3.59 11.73 -4.90
N TYR A 75 4.55 10.85 -5.17
CA TYR A 75 5.36 10.94 -6.38
C TYR A 75 4.50 10.89 -7.65
N VAL A 76 3.57 9.93 -7.71
CA VAL A 76 2.65 9.78 -8.85
C VAL A 76 1.76 11.01 -9.01
N ILE A 77 1.19 11.52 -7.92
CA ILE A 77 0.31 12.68 -7.95
C ILE A 77 1.08 13.94 -8.38
N SER A 78 2.29 14.16 -7.84
CA SER A 78 3.12 15.31 -8.22
C SER A 78 3.53 15.28 -9.70
N GLU A 79 3.82 14.10 -10.26
CA GLU A 79 4.11 13.95 -11.70
C GLU A 79 2.86 14.20 -12.56
N LEU A 80 1.68 13.70 -12.14
CA LEU A 80 0.42 13.97 -12.84
C LEU A 80 0.04 15.45 -12.83
N GLU A 81 0.33 16.15 -11.73
CA GLU A 81 0.10 17.59 -11.57
C GLU A 81 1.18 18.46 -12.27
N GLY A 82 2.24 17.84 -12.80
CA GLY A 82 3.33 18.54 -13.50
C GLY A 82 4.23 19.38 -12.59
N GLU A 83 4.37 18.99 -11.31
CA GLU A 83 5.22 19.71 -10.36
C GLU A 83 6.71 19.64 -10.76
N GLU A 84 7.45 20.74 -10.57
CA GLU A 84 8.85 20.85 -11.02
C GLU A 84 9.85 19.92 -10.29
N ARG A 85 9.48 19.37 -9.12
CA ARG A 85 10.35 18.51 -8.28
C ARG A 85 9.58 17.41 -7.53
N PRO A 86 9.05 16.40 -8.24
CA PRO A 86 8.14 15.42 -7.67
C PRO A 86 8.82 14.50 -6.63
N LEU A 87 10.09 14.15 -6.83
CA LEU A 87 10.86 13.37 -5.84
C LEU A 87 11.03 14.09 -4.50
N ARG A 88 11.44 15.37 -4.53
CA ARG A 88 11.63 16.17 -3.31
C ARG A 88 10.32 16.35 -2.57
N HIS A 89 9.24 16.59 -3.33
CA HIS A 89 7.90 16.72 -2.76
C HIS A 89 7.43 15.41 -2.12
N ALA A 90 7.65 14.26 -2.77
CA ALA A 90 7.35 12.94 -2.21
C ALA A 90 8.05 12.69 -0.86
N PHE A 91 9.35 12.94 -0.77
CA PHE A 91 10.07 12.81 0.50
C PHE A 91 9.55 13.77 1.57
N ARG A 92 9.33 15.03 1.21
CA ARG A 92 8.83 16.04 2.14
C ARG A 92 7.46 15.64 2.71
N THR A 93 6.50 15.29 1.84
CA THR A 93 5.16 14.84 2.26
C THR A 93 5.25 13.59 3.12
N PHE A 94 6.14 12.65 2.78
CA PHE A 94 6.37 11.47 3.61
C PHE A 94 6.75 11.88 5.03
N PHE A 95 7.77 12.72 5.23
CA PHE A 95 8.17 13.11 6.60
C PHE A 95 7.11 13.96 7.32
N GLU A 96 6.39 14.83 6.60
CA GLU A 96 5.32 15.66 7.19
C GLU A 96 4.09 14.82 7.60
N THR A 97 3.76 13.78 6.83
CA THR A 97 2.49 13.05 6.98
C THR A 97 2.66 11.65 7.56
N ALA A 98 3.85 11.06 7.50
CA ALA A 98 4.12 9.69 7.95
C ALA A 98 3.74 9.49 9.42
N PHE A 99 4.02 10.45 10.30
CA PHE A 99 3.64 10.32 11.71
C PHE A 99 2.13 10.26 11.89
N SER A 100 1.38 11.14 11.21
CA SER A 100 -0.08 11.13 11.30
C SER A 100 -0.69 9.87 10.68
N VAL A 101 -0.15 9.38 9.56
CA VAL A 101 -0.62 8.13 8.93
C VAL A 101 -0.19 6.92 9.75
N PHE A 102 0.95 6.95 10.43
CA PHE A 102 1.41 5.89 11.32
C PHE A 102 0.45 5.73 12.51
N LEU A 103 0.07 6.84 13.18
CA LEU A 103 -0.91 6.79 14.28
C LEU A 103 -2.27 6.26 13.82
N PHE A 104 -2.75 6.74 12.67
CA PHE A 104 -3.96 6.19 12.06
C PHE A 104 -3.81 4.70 11.72
N GLY A 105 -2.67 4.34 11.13
CA GLY A 105 -2.31 2.99 10.73
C GLY A 105 -2.32 2.02 11.90
N ILE A 106 -1.84 2.42 13.09
CA ILE A 106 -1.92 1.58 14.29
C ILE A 106 -3.37 1.21 14.59
N VAL A 107 -4.27 2.21 14.67
CA VAL A 107 -5.69 1.97 15.01
C VAL A 107 -6.38 1.15 13.92
N TYR A 108 -6.17 1.50 12.65
CA TYR A 108 -6.74 0.82 11.50
C TYR A 108 -6.27 -0.63 11.42
N VAL A 109 -4.96 -0.88 11.48
CA VAL A 109 -4.38 -2.21 11.34
C VAL A 109 -4.74 -3.08 12.54
N LEU A 110 -4.78 -2.53 13.76
CA LEU A 110 -5.30 -3.28 14.91
C LEU A 110 -6.75 -3.71 14.67
N ALA A 111 -7.62 -2.80 14.22
CA ALA A 111 -9.01 -3.13 13.92
C ALA A 111 -9.12 -4.22 12.83
N VAL A 112 -8.28 -4.18 11.80
CA VAL A 112 -8.20 -5.21 10.76
C VAL A 112 -7.71 -6.53 11.34
N CYS A 113 -6.62 -6.55 12.11
CA CYS A 113 -6.06 -7.76 12.71
C CYS A 113 -7.04 -8.40 13.70
N PHE A 114 -7.68 -7.63 14.57
CA PHE A 114 -8.74 -8.12 15.46
C PHE A 114 -9.94 -8.63 14.67
N GLY A 115 -10.34 -7.90 13.62
CA GLY A 115 -11.38 -8.35 12.69
C GLY A 115 -11.04 -9.72 12.14
N LEU A 116 -9.87 -9.88 11.51
CA LEU A 116 -9.40 -11.13 10.92
C LEU A 116 -9.30 -12.28 11.94
N MET A 117 -8.90 -11.98 13.18
CA MET A 117 -8.77 -12.97 14.25
C MET A 117 -10.13 -13.45 14.78
N LEU A 118 -11.11 -12.55 14.91
CA LEU A 118 -12.48 -12.91 15.30
C LEU A 118 -13.19 -13.65 14.16
N PHE A 119 -13.19 -13.05 12.97
CA PHE A 119 -13.79 -13.60 11.76
C PHE A 119 -13.07 -13.02 10.53
N VAL A 120 -12.62 -13.88 9.61
CA VAL A 120 -11.88 -13.43 8.40
C VAL A 120 -12.66 -12.37 7.60
N VAL A 121 -13.98 -12.49 7.50
CA VAL A 121 -14.84 -11.59 6.71
C VAL A 121 -14.81 -10.12 7.20
N PRO A 122 -15.14 -9.77 8.45
CA PRO A 122 -15.10 -8.38 8.91
C PRO A 122 -13.70 -7.76 8.83
N GLY A 123 -12.64 -8.54 9.05
CA GLY A 123 -11.27 -8.07 8.87
C GLY A 123 -10.97 -7.66 7.42
N VAL A 124 -11.35 -8.50 6.46
CA VAL A 124 -11.20 -8.19 5.01
C VAL A 124 -12.07 -7.00 4.60
N VAL A 125 -13.31 -6.91 5.09
CA VAL A 125 -14.21 -5.79 4.79
C VAL A 125 -13.62 -4.46 5.29
N LEU A 126 -13.14 -4.41 6.53
CA LEU A 126 -12.48 -3.23 7.08
C LEU A 126 -11.22 -2.88 6.28
N LEU A 127 -10.42 -3.88 5.90
CA LEU A 127 -9.23 -3.68 5.10
C LEU A 127 -9.60 -2.93 3.81
N ILE A 128 -10.55 -3.45 3.04
CA ILE A 128 -10.96 -2.90 1.74
C ILE A 128 -11.54 -1.49 1.90
N LEU A 129 -12.42 -1.28 2.87
CA LEU A 129 -13.10 0.02 3.06
C LEU A 129 -12.13 1.17 3.35
N PHE A 130 -11.03 0.90 4.05
CA PHE A 130 -10.06 1.92 4.44
C PHE A 130 -8.71 1.82 3.72
N TYR A 131 -8.53 0.84 2.83
CA TYR A 131 -7.28 0.64 2.08
C TYR A 131 -6.84 1.88 1.28
N LEU A 132 -7.81 2.66 0.78
CA LEU A 132 -7.54 3.85 -0.03
C LEU A 132 -7.19 5.11 0.79
N THR A 133 -7.24 5.03 2.12
CA THR A 133 -6.98 6.18 3.01
C THR A 133 -5.62 6.84 2.78
N PRO A 134 -4.47 6.13 2.76
CA PRO A 134 -3.17 6.78 2.55
C PRO A 134 -3.07 7.50 1.19
N PHE A 135 -3.69 6.96 0.14
CA PHE A 135 -3.74 7.59 -1.17
C PHE A 135 -4.60 8.88 -1.16
N LEU A 136 -5.74 8.86 -0.46
CA LEU A 136 -6.63 10.01 -0.34
C LEU A 136 -6.06 11.13 0.54
N VAL A 137 -5.24 10.79 1.53
CA VAL A 137 -4.51 11.77 2.36
C VAL A 137 -3.61 12.64 1.50
N VAL A 138 -2.87 11.99 0.59
CA VAL A 138 -2.00 12.65 -0.37
C VAL A 138 -2.82 13.46 -1.39
N LEU A 139 -3.83 12.82 -2.00
CA LEU A 139 -4.64 13.45 -3.04
C LEU A 139 -5.41 14.68 -2.54
N LYS A 140 -5.96 14.62 -1.33
CA LYS A 140 -6.75 15.72 -0.75
C LYS A 140 -5.92 16.66 0.13
N LYS A 141 -4.63 16.39 0.33
CA LYS A 141 -3.71 17.12 1.23
C LYS A 141 -4.33 17.35 2.63
N ARG A 142 -4.98 16.32 3.19
CA ARG A 142 -5.73 16.36 4.46
C ARG A 142 -5.32 15.24 5.40
N SER A 143 -5.48 15.45 6.71
CA SER A 143 -5.19 14.45 7.75
C SER A 143 -5.98 13.13 7.53
N PRO A 144 -5.42 11.96 7.86
CA PRO A 144 -6.04 10.64 7.68
C PRO A 144 -7.46 10.56 8.24
N TRP A 145 -7.67 11.08 9.45
CA TRP A 145 -8.96 11.12 10.13
C TRP A 145 -10.06 11.84 9.35
N LYS A 146 -9.71 12.94 8.67
CA LYS A 146 -10.64 13.70 7.80
C LYS A 146 -10.91 12.96 6.49
N CYS A 147 -9.97 12.14 6.04
CA CYS A 147 -10.10 11.34 4.82
C CYS A 147 -10.87 10.03 5.02
N MET A 148 -11.10 9.58 6.27
CA MET A 148 -11.80 8.32 6.56
C MET A 148 -13.18 8.23 5.92
N ARG A 149 -13.99 9.30 6.01
CA ARG A 149 -15.32 9.30 5.40
C ARG A 149 -15.27 9.15 3.89
N ALA A 150 -14.34 9.88 3.26
CA ALA A 150 -14.13 9.78 1.82
C ALA A 150 -13.59 8.39 1.43
N ALA A 151 -12.70 7.80 2.22
CA ALA A 151 -12.18 6.45 1.99
C ALA A 151 -13.30 5.41 2.10
N TYR A 152 -14.14 5.51 3.13
CA TYR A 152 -15.30 4.63 3.33
C TYR A 152 -16.30 4.72 2.19
N GLU A 153 -16.67 5.93 1.76
CA GLU A 153 -17.60 6.14 0.64
C GLU A 153 -17.03 5.57 -0.68
N LEU A 154 -15.74 5.82 -0.95
CA LEU A 154 -15.07 5.32 -2.15
C LEU A 154 -14.91 3.79 -2.13
N GLY A 155 -14.51 3.24 -1.00
CA GLY A 155 -14.32 1.81 -0.77
C GLY A 155 -15.65 1.04 -0.82
N LYS A 156 -16.74 1.60 -0.28
CA LYS A 156 -18.08 1.01 -0.40
C LYS A 156 -18.57 1.02 -1.84
N ARG A 157 -18.35 2.13 -2.57
CA ARG A 157 -18.80 2.28 -3.95
C ARG A 157 -18.02 1.39 -4.93
N HIS A 158 -16.73 1.21 -4.72
CA HIS A 158 -15.86 0.40 -5.58
C HIS A 158 -15.35 -0.85 -4.87
N PHE A 159 -16.16 -1.44 -3.99
CA PHE A 159 -15.76 -2.59 -3.16
C PHE A 159 -15.27 -3.78 -3.99
N VAL A 160 -16.05 -4.20 -5.00
CA VAL A 160 -15.71 -5.37 -5.83
C VAL A 160 -14.47 -5.11 -6.70
N PRO A 161 -14.35 -3.99 -7.43
CA PRO A 161 -13.10 -3.65 -8.13
C PRO A 161 -11.88 -3.57 -7.21
N LEU A 162 -12.02 -2.98 -6.01
CA LEU A 162 -10.94 -2.84 -5.05
C LEU A 162 -10.50 -4.18 -4.47
N LEU A 163 -11.46 -5.05 -4.13
CA LEU A 163 -11.20 -6.43 -3.73
C LEU A 163 -10.45 -7.19 -4.84
N GLY A 164 -10.94 -7.12 -6.08
CA GLY A 164 -10.29 -7.75 -7.22
C GLY A 164 -8.86 -7.24 -7.44
N LEU A 165 -8.63 -5.93 -7.26
CA LEU A 165 -7.31 -5.32 -7.41
C LEU A 165 -6.35 -5.73 -6.30
N ILE A 166 -6.81 -5.79 -5.05
CA ILE A 166 -6.02 -6.25 -3.90
C ILE A 166 -5.68 -7.73 -4.05
N LEU A 167 -6.65 -8.56 -4.45
CA LEU A 167 -6.42 -9.99 -4.69
C LEU A 167 -5.44 -10.22 -5.84
N LEU A 168 -5.59 -9.49 -6.96
CA LEU A 168 -4.67 -9.56 -8.09
C LEU A 168 -3.27 -9.13 -7.69
N ALA A 169 -3.13 -7.99 -6.99
CA ALA A 169 -1.85 -7.51 -6.49
C ALA A 169 -1.19 -8.53 -5.56
N SER A 170 -1.96 -9.12 -4.65
CA SER A 170 -1.48 -10.15 -3.72
C SER A 170 -1.06 -11.42 -4.45
N ALA A 171 -1.83 -11.86 -5.46
CA ALA A 171 -1.50 -13.02 -6.28
C ALA A 171 -0.22 -12.80 -7.10
N VAL A 172 -0.07 -11.63 -7.73
CA VAL A 172 1.14 -11.27 -8.48
C VAL A 172 2.35 -11.23 -7.56
N GLN A 173 2.25 -10.57 -6.40
CA GLN A 173 3.32 -10.54 -5.41
C GLN A 173 3.69 -11.95 -4.94
N TRP A 174 2.70 -12.79 -4.65
CA TRP A 174 2.93 -14.17 -4.21
C TRP A 174 3.60 -15.01 -5.29
N LEU A 175 3.16 -14.91 -6.55
CA LEU A 175 3.78 -15.62 -7.68
C LEU A 175 5.22 -15.20 -7.91
N ILE A 176 5.52 -13.89 -7.85
CA ILE A 176 6.89 -13.39 -8.00
C ILE A 176 7.76 -13.86 -6.84
N SER A 177 7.22 -13.83 -5.62
CA SER A 177 7.92 -14.33 -4.43
C SER A 177 8.20 -15.84 -4.55
N LEU A 178 7.21 -16.63 -5.00
CA LEU A 178 7.37 -18.06 -5.22
C LEU A 178 8.41 -18.36 -6.30
N ALA A 179 8.37 -17.66 -7.43
CA ALA A 179 9.35 -17.80 -8.50
C ALA A 179 10.77 -17.48 -7.99
N GLY A 180 10.93 -16.37 -7.26
CA GLY A 180 12.20 -15.99 -6.64
C GLY A 180 12.72 -17.06 -5.66
N LEU A 181 11.84 -17.64 -4.85
CA LEU A 181 12.19 -18.71 -3.93
C LEU A 181 12.70 -19.94 -4.69
N VAL A 182 11.92 -20.44 -5.64
CA VAL A 182 12.25 -21.64 -6.43
C VAL A 182 13.57 -21.44 -7.19
N SER A 183 13.72 -20.31 -7.90
CA SER A 183 14.94 -20.01 -8.67
C SER A 183 16.20 -20.01 -7.80
N VAL A 184 16.14 -19.40 -6.61
CA VAL A 184 17.30 -19.35 -5.72
C VAL A 184 17.58 -20.72 -5.11
N THR A 185 16.55 -21.41 -4.60
CA THR A 185 16.72 -22.73 -3.96
C THR A 185 17.24 -23.81 -4.92
N TYR A 186 17.02 -23.65 -6.23
CA TYR A 186 17.59 -24.53 -7.24
C TYR A 186 19.10 -24.34 -7.42
N ILE A 187 19.61 -23.11 -7.20
CA ILE A 187 21.02 -22.76 -7.39
C ILE A 187 21.80 -22.86 -6.08
N THR A 188 21.19 -22.45 -4.96
CA THR A 188 21.84 -22.36 -3.64
C THR A 188 20.87 -22.66 -2.51
N THR A 189 21.39 -23.26 -1.43
CA THR A 189 20.66 -23.48 -0.17
C THR A 189 20.87 -22.37 0.85
N SER A 190 21.59 -21.30 0.47
CA SER A 190 21.88 -20.18 1.37
C SER A 190 20.61 -19.39 1.69
N PHE A 191 20.23 -19.37 2.97
CA PHE A 191 19.13 -18.56 3.48
C PHE A 191 19.30 -17.07 3.14
N GLY A 192 20.54 -16.57 3.22
CA GLY A 192 20.83 -15.17 2.89
C GLY A 192 20.53 -14.84 1.43
N ALA A 193 20.87 -15.73 0.50
CA ALA A 193 20.58 -15.52 -0.92
C ALA A 193 19.07 -15.46 -1.19
N VAL A 194 18.29 -16.36 -0.56
CA VAL A 194 16.83 -16.35 -0.67
C VAL A 194 16.28 -15.02 -0.12
N PHE A 195 16.72 -14.64 1.08
CA PHE A 195 16.30 -13.42 1.74
C PHE A 195 16.55 -12.16 0.91
N PHE A 196 17.78 -11.96 0.43
CA PHE A 196 18.12 -10.79 -0.37
C PHE A 196 17.37 -10.77 -1.71
N THR A 197 17.16 -11.93 -2.33
CA THR A 197 16.39 -12.01 -3.58
C THR A 197 14.93 -11.60 -3.36
N GLN A 198 14.30 -12.08 -2.29
CA GLN A 198 12.93 -11.70 -1.94
C GLN A 198 12.79 -10.19 -1.65
N LEU A 199 13.76 -9.62 -0.94
CA LEU A 199 13.82 -8.18 -0.70
C LEU A 199 13.92 -7.39 -2.00
N LEU A 200 14.84 -7.76 -2.89
CA LEU A 200 15.03 -7.09 -4.18
C LEU A 200 13.78 -7.18 -5.06
N LEU A 201 13.15 -8.35 -5.13
CA LEU A 201 11.90 -8.53 -5.87
C LEU A 201 10.78 -7.66 -5.29
N THR A 202 10.67 -7.58 -3.97
CA THR A 202 9.67 -6.74 -3.31
C THR A 202 9.91 -5.25 -3.59
N VAL A 203 11.16 -4.79 -3.54
CA VAL A 203 11.56 -3.41 -3.86
C VAL A 203 11.21 -3.03 -5.30
N LEU A 204 11.29 -3.98 -6.23
CA LEU A 204 10.93 -3.80 -7.63
C LEU A 204 9.40 -3.78 -7.84
N VAL A 205 8.67 -4.73 -7.26
CA VAL A 205 7.24 -4.93 -7.55
C VAL A 205 6.35 -3.95 -6.77
N PHE A 206 6.71 -3.65 -5.53
CA PHE A 206 5.90 -2.80 -4.66
C PHE A 206 5.58 -1.41 -5.24
N PRO A 207 6.55 -0.62 -5.74
CA PRO A 207 6.25 0.67 -6.38
C PRO A 207 5.28 0.55 -7.55
N PHE A 208 5.36 -0.50 -8.36
CA PHE A 208 4.41 -0.73 -9.45
C PHE A 208 2.98 -0.88 -8.92
N LEU A 209 2.79 -1.67 -7.85
CA LEU A 209 1.49 -1.83 -7.20
C LEU A 209 0.99 -0.49 -6.62
N ALA A 210 1.86 0.26 -5.95
CA ALA A 210 1.50 1.56 -5.39
C ALA A 210 1.08 2.58 -6.48
N VAL A 211 1.78 2.62 -7.62
CA VAL A 211 1.41 3.42 -8.78
C VAL A 211 0.04 3.03 -9.30
N MET A 212 -0.21 1.72 -9.46
CA MET A 212 -1.50 1.20 -9.91
C MET A 212 -2.63 1.64 -8.99
N PHE A 213 -2.51 1.43 -7.67
CA PHE A 213 -3.52 1.87 -6.71
C PHE A 213 -3.74 3.39 -6.72
N THR A 214 -2.66 4.17 -6.87
CA THR A 214 -2.77 5.64 -6.95
C THR A 214 -3.56 6.08 -8.19
N MET A 215 -3.27 5.49 -9.36
CA MET A 215 -3.98 5.79 -10.61
C MET A 215 -5.48 5.45 -10.53
N TYR A 216 -5.83 4.31 -9.92
CA TYR A 216 -7.24 3.95 -9.69
C TYR A 216 -7.92 4.91 -8.71
N THR A 217 -7.22 5.28 -7.62
CA THR A 217 -7.74 6.23 -6.62
C THR A 217 -7.99 7.60 -7.24
N TYR A 218 -7.04 8.08 -8.03
CA TYR A 218 -7.13 9.35 -8.75
C TYR A 218 -8.37 9.38 -9.65
N LYS A 219 -8.51 8.36 -10.52
CA LYS A 219 -9.66 8.22 -11.42
C LYS A 219 -10.99 8.17 -10.68
N TRP A 220 -11.11 7.33 -9.64
CA TRP A 220 -12.36 7.21 -8.89
C TRP A 220 -12.69 8.46 -8.09
N SER A 221 -11.68 9.21 -7.64
CA SER A 221 -11.87 10.50 -7.00
C SER A 221 -12.42 11.54 -7.98
N GLU A 222 -11.87 11.66 -9.18
CA GLU A 222 -12.41 12.56 -10.23
C GLU A 222 -13.85 12.22 -10.60
N GLU A 223 -14.16 10.94 -10.80
CA GLU A 223 -15.52 10.47 -11.11
C GLU A 223 -16.52 10.80 -9.99
N SER A 224 -16.07 10.87 -8.74
CA SER A 224 -16.92 11.25 -7.61
C SER A 224 -17.24 12.75 -7.60
N VAL A 225 -16.26 13.59 -7.96
CA VAL A 225 -16.42 15.05 -8.03
C VAL A 225 -17.33 15.44 -9.18
N HIS A 226 -17.12 14.88 -10.38
CA HIS A 226 -17.96 15.18 -11.55
C HIS A 226 -19.43 14.83 -11.35
N ARG A 227 -19.72 13.73 -10.64
CA ARG A 227 -21.11 13.36 -10.31
C ARG A 227 -21.73 14.32 -9.32
N ALA A 228 -21.00 14.69 -8.26
CA ALA A 228 -21.51 15.67 -7.28
C ALA A 228 -21.86 17.01 -7.94
N SER A 229 -21.06 17.47 -8.93
CA SER A 229 -21.40 18.68 -9.70
C SER A 229 -22.62 18.50 -10.61
N ALA A 230 -22.80 17.32 -11.20
CA ALA A 230 -23.95 17.02 -12.06
C ALA A 230 -25.26 16.93 -11.25
N ASP A 231 -25.22 16.28 -10.09
CA ASP A 231 -26.37 16.18 -9.19
C ASP A 231 -26.77 17.54 -8.62
N ALA A 232 -25.78 18.40 -8.31
CA ALA A 232 -26.03 19.78 -7.87
C ALA A 232 -26.65 20.64 -8.98
N ALA A 233 -26.24 20.47 -10.23
CA ALA A 233 -26.85 21.17 -11.37
C ALA A 233 -28.31 20.72 -11.59
N ALA A 234 -28.57 19.41 -11.53
CA ALA A 234 -29.92 18.86 -11.68
C ALA A 234 -30.88 19.30 -10.57
N ALA A 235 -30.37 19.53 -9.35
CA ALA A 235 -31.18 20.01 -8.22
C ALA A 235 -31.51 21.51 -8.28
N VAL A 236 -30.86 22.29 -9.15
CA VAL A 236 -31.15 23.72 -9.36
C VAL A 236 -32.14 23.93 -10.51
N GLU A 237 -32.26 22.96 -11.43
CA GLU A 237 -33.16 23.03 -12.59
C GLU A 237 -34.55 22.38 -12.38
N GLY A 238 -34.79 21.71 -11.24
CA GLY A 238 -36.06 21.08 -10.87
C GLY A 238 -36.76 21.77 -9.72
#